data_AF-A0A3A4R972-F1
#
_entry.id   AF-A0A3A4R972-F1
#
_cell.length_a   1.000
_cell.length_b   1.000
_cell.length_c   1.000
_cell.angle_alpha   90.00
_cell.angle_beta   90.00
_cell.angle_gamma   90.00
#
_symmetry.space_group_name_H-M   'P 1'
#
loop_
_entity.id
_entity.type
_entity.pdbx_description
1 polymer ?
#
loop_
_entity_poly.entity_id
_entity_poly.type
_entity_poly.pdbx_seq_one_letter_code
_entity_poly.pdbx_strand_id
1 'polypeptide(L)'
;MSPVLQPIAQRLRDHGPALLAGVDDPHDELLALVWGPRFDREHALGLWASLSRRQPQEAVLTLPAILSVADRFDGLDKGAQQRLRRLIVRHRALSDAAT
;
A
#
# COMPACT_ATOMS: atom_id res chain seq x y z
N MET A 1 -0.30 2.72 17.93
CA MET A 1 -0.73 2.12 16.65
C MET A 1 -1.35 0.76 16.92
N SER A 2 -2.31 0.30 16.11
CA SER A 2 -2.88 -1.05 16.28
C SER A 2 -1.82 -2.10 15.90
N PRO A 3 -1.50 -3.07 16.78
CA PRO A 3 -0.39 -4.02 16.53
C PRO A 3 -0.61 -4.85 15.26
N VAL A 4 -1.86 -5.14 14.89
CA VAL A 4 -2.19 -5.90 13.68
C VAL A 4 -1.89 -5.12 12.38
N LEU A 5 -1.90 -3.79 12.42
CA LEU A 5 -1.65 -2.94 11.24
C LEU A 5 -0.19 -2.53 11.09
N GLN A 6 0.62 -2.69 12.14
CA GLN A 6 2.02 -2.29 12.13
C GLN A 6 2.84 -2.99 11.02
N PRO A 7 2.69 -4.30 10.77
CA PRO A 7 3.43 -4.96 9.69
C PRO A 7 3.07 -4.43 8.29
N ILE A 8 1.79 -4.10 8.07
CA ILE A 8 1.33 -3.51 6.81
C ILE A 8 1.92 -2.10 6.65
N ALA A 9 1.81 -1.28 7.69
CA ALA A 9 2.33 0.09 7.67
C ALA A 9 3.85 0.13 7.48
N GLN A 10 4.60 -0.83 8.02
CA GLN A 10 6.04 -0.91 7.84
C GLN A 10 6.41 -1.22 6.38
N ARG A 11 5.79 -2.26 5.79
CA ARG A 11 6.02 -2.60 4.37
C ARG A 11 5.69 -1.45 3.42
N LEU A 12 4.61 -0.72 3.72
CA LEU A 12 4.22 0.47 2.95
C LEU A 12 5.25 1.59 3.06
N ARG A 13 5.87 1.81 4.23
CA ARG A 13 6.97 2.78 4.36
C ARG A 13 8.22 2.34 3.61
N ASP A 14 8.56 1.06 3.68
CA ASP A 14 9.80 0.53 3.10
C ASP A 14 9.75 0.51 1.57
N HIS A 15 8.60 0.12 0.98
CA HIS A 15 8.49 -0.12 -0.47
C HIS A 15 7.46 0.74 -1.19
N GLY A 16 6.57 1.41 -0.46
CA GLY A 16 5.53 2.27 -1.03
C GLY A 16 6.08 3.42 -1.87
N PRO A 17 7.12 4.16 -1.44
CA PRO A 17 7.69 5.24 -2.24
C PRO A 17 8.17 4.79 -3.62
N ALA A 18 8.82 3.63 -3.71
CA ALA A 18 9.28 3.08 -4.99
C ALA A 18 8.11 2.61 -5.85
N LEU A 19 7.17 1.85 -5.27
CA LEU A 19 6.02 1.30 -5.97
C LEU A 19 5.11 2.40 -6.56
N LEU A 20 4.91 3.48 -5.82
CA LEU A 20 4.00 4.58 -6.17
C LEU A 20 4.73 5.74 -6.86
N ALA A 21 6.02 5.62 -7.15
CA ALA A 21 6.78 6.67 -7.83
C ALA A 21 6.18 6.99 -9.20
N GLY A 22 5.74 8.24 -9.39
CA GLY A 22 5.13 8.73 -10.63
C GLY A 22 3.61 8.53 -10.72
N VAL A 23 2.96 8.11 -9.63
CA VAL A 23 1.50 8.18 -9.49
C VAL A 23 1.11 9.58 -9.02
N ASP A 24 0.04 10.14 -9.58
CA ASP A 24 -0.41 11.50 -9.28
C ASP A 24 -0.86 11.68 -7.83
N ASP A 25 -1.65 10.72 -7.30
CA ASP A 25 -2.10 10.70 -5.90
C ASP A 25 -1.78 9.35 -5.25
N PRO A 26 -0.67 9.24 -4.50
CA PRO A 26 -0.27 8.01 -3.83
C PRO A 26 -1.28 7.51 -2.79
N HIS A 27 -2.05 8.40 -2.15
CA HIS A 27 -3.02 8.01 -1.12
C HIS A 27 -4.28 7.42 -1.73
N ASP A 28 -4.76 7.98 -2.83
CA ASP A 28 -5.90 7.44 -3.58
C ASP A 28 -5.54 6.10 -4.22
N GLU A 29 -4.32 5.98 -4.75
CA GLU A 29 -3.79 4.72 -5.27
C GLU A 29 -3.75 3.63 -4.18
N LEU A 30 -3.25 3.96 -2.99
CA LEU A 30 -3.25 3.05 -1.85
C LEU A 30 -4.67 2.67 -1.41
N LEU A 31 -5.63 3.60 -1.46
CA LEU A 31 -7.03 3.32 -1.14
C LEU A 31 -7.66 2.39 -2.17
N ALA A 32 -7.35 2.54 -3.46
CA ALA A 32 -7.83 1.66 -4.52
C ALA A 32 -7.44 0.20 -4.25
N LEU A 33 -6.17 -0.04 -3.86
CA LEU A 33 -5.65 -1.38 -3.55
C LEU A 33 -6.38 -2.09 -2.40
N VAL A 34 -7.01 -1.33 -1.49
CA VAL A 34 -7.69 -1.86 -0.31
C VAL A 34 -9.19 -1.55 -0.28
N TRP A 35 -9.76 -1.09 -1.40
CA TRP A 35 -11.17 -0.68 -1.43
C TRP A 35 -12.10 -1.87 -1.19
N GLY A 36 -11.82 -2.99 -1.85
CA GLY A 36 -12.58 -4.22 -1.76
C GLY A 36 -12.44 -4.97 -0.42
N PRO A 37 -13.18 -6.08 -0.25
CA PRO A 37 -13.04 -6.96 0.91
C PRO A 37 -11.70 -7.71 0.94
N ARG A 38 -11.01 -7.78 -0.20
CA ARG A 38 -9.68 -8.35 -0.39
C ARG A 38 -8.75 -7.32 -1.02
N PHE A 39 -7.45 -7.52 -0.85
CA PHE A 39 -6.44 -6.69 -1.47
C PHE A 39 -6.43 -6.89 -2.99
N ASP A 40 -6.41 -5.80 -3.74
CA ASP A 40 -6.37 -5.82 -5.20
C ASP A 40 -4.96 -6.16 -5.69
N ARG A 41 -4.70 -7.47 -5.79
CA ARG A 41 -3.41 -8.01 -6.25
C ARG A 41 -3.17 -7.69 -7.72
N GLU A 42 -4.21 -7.70 -8.54
CA GLU A 42 -4.08 -7.44 -9.98
C GLU A 42 -3.59 -6.01 -10.19
N HIS A 43 -4.25 -5.05 -9.54
CA HIS A 43 -3.85 -3.65 -9.59
C HIS A 43 -2.43 -3.43 -9.06
N ALA A 44 -2.09 -4.03 -7.91
CA ALA A 44 -0.74 -3.93 -7.36
C ALA A 44 0.35 -4.54 -8.27
N LEU A 45 0.03 -5.63 -8.98
CA LEU A 45 0.94 -6.22 -9.97
C LEU A 45 1.09 -5.34 -11.21
N GLY A 46 0.06 -4.58 -11.60
CA GLY A 46 0.15 -3.55 -12.63
C GLY A 46 1.15 -2.44 -12.26
N LEU A 47 1.08 -1.94 -11.02
CA LEU A 47 2.06 -0.97 -10.49
C LEU A 47 3.47 -1.57 -10.45
N TRP A 48 3.59 -2.81 -9.97
CA TRP A 48 4.86 -3.53 -9.94
C TRP A 48 5.45 -3.72 -11.34
N ALA A 49 4.64 -4.00 -12.37
CA ALA A 49 5.11 -4.13 -13.74
C ALA A 49 5.68 -2.82 -14.30
N SER A 50 5.12 -1.67 -13.89
CA SER A 50 5.71 -0.37 -14.20
C SER A 50 7.03 -0.13 -13.46
N LEU A 51 7.08 -0.48 -12.16
CA LEU A 51 8.30 -0.43 -11.37
C LEU A 51 9.39 -1.32 -11.94
N SER A 52 9.09 -2.55 -12.34
CA SER A 52 10.06 -3.53 -12.84
C SER A 52 10.75 -3.09 -14.14
N ARG A 53 10.06 -2.30 -14.98
CA ARG A 53 10.67 -1.68 -16.16
C ARG A 53 11.61 -0.52 -15.82
N ARG A 54 11.29 0.26 -14.80
CA ARG A 54 12.04 1.48 -14.45
C ARG A 54 13.20 1.22 -13.48
N GLN A 55 12.98 0.31 -12.52
CA GLN A 55 13.91 -0.03 -11.45
C GLN A 55 13.85 -1.55 -11.16
N PRO A 56 14.46 -2.38 -12.01
CA PRO A 56 14.36 -3.84 -11.90
C PRO A 56 14.85 -4.39 -10.56
N GLN A 57 15.91 -3.80 -9.99
CA GLN A 57 16.49 -4.22 -8.71
C GLN A 57 15.52 -3.99 -7.54
N GLU A 58 14.89 -2.82 -7.49
CA GLU A 58 13.91 -2.48 -6.46
C GLU A 58 12.62 -3.31 -6.61
N ALA A 59 12.23 -3.62 -7.84
CA ALA A 59 11.07 -4.45 -8.13
C ALA A 59 11.21 -5.87 -7.54
N VAL A 60 12.41 -6.45 -7.57
CA VAL A 60 12.68 -7.78 -6.98
C VAL A 60 12.40 -7.77 -5.47
N LEU A 61 12.77 -6.70 -4.77
CA LEU A 61 12.54 -6.55 -3.33
C LEU A 61 11.08 -6.23 -3.00
N THR A 62 10.40 -5.53 -3.90
CA THR A 62 9.03 -5.05 -3.71
C THR A 62 7.98 -6.15 -3.89
N LEU A 63 8.20 -7.11 -4.81
CA LEU A 63 7.20 -8.16 -5.08
C LEU A 63 6.83 -9.00 -3.84
N PRO A 64 7.79 -9.52 -3.04
CA PRO A 64 7.46 -10.23 -1.80
C PRO A 64 6.73 -9.35 -0.78
N ALA A 65 7.01 -8.04 -0.75
CA ALA A 65 6.32 -7.11 0.13
C ALA A 65 4.84 -6.93 -0.26
N ILE A 66 4.55 -6.79 -1.56
CA ILE A 66 3.17 -6.71 -2.08
C ILE A 66 2.37 -7.94 -1.68
N LEU A 67 2.89 -9.15 -1.98
CA LEU A 67 2.20 -10.40 -1.64
C LEU A 67 1.94 -10.52 -0.14
N SER A 68 2.96 -10.17 0.66
CA SER A 68 2.88 -10.20 2.11
C SER A 68 1.89 -9.17 2.70
N VAL A 69 1.71 -8.01 2.06
CA VAL A 69 0.67 -7.03 2.44
C VAL A 69 -0.71 -7.57 2.07
N ALA A 70 -0.85 -8.15 0.87
CA ALA A 70 -2.11 -8.69 0.39
C ALA A 70 -2.65 -9.79 1.30
N ASP A 71 -1.80 -10.74 1.70
CA ASP A 71 -2.20 -11.84 2.58
C ASP A 71 -2.58 -11.34 3.98
N ARG A 72 -1.84 -10.36 4.51
CA ARG A 72 -2.18 -9.75 5.81
C ARG A 72 -3.50 -8.99 5.75
N PHE A 73 -3.73 -8.22 4.70
CA PHE A 73 -4.97 -7.47 4.53
C PHE A 73 -6.19 -8.39 4.40
N ASP A 74 -6.07 -9.46 3.62
CA ASP A 74 -7.11 -10.47 3.45
C ASP A 74 -7.45 -11.18 4.77
N GLY A 75 -6.48 -11.29 5.69
CA GLY A 75 -6.66 -11.86 7.03
C GLY A 75 -7.21 -10.88 8.08
N LEU A 76 -7.37 -9.59 7.77
CA LEU A 76 -7.93 -8.61 8.70
C LEU A 76 -9.45 -8.78 8.83
N ASP A 77 -9.96 -8.58 10.05
CA ASP A 77 -11.39 -8.35 10.23
C ASP A 77 -11.84 -7.02 9.59
N LYS A 78 -13.14 -6.88 9.33
CA LYS A 78 -13.71 -5.68 8.70
C LYS A 78 -13.38 -4.40 9.46
N GLY A 79 -13.33 -4.43 10.79
CA GLY A 79 -13.00 -3.27 11.62
C GLY A 79 -11.54 -2.83 11.46
N ALA A 80 -10.62 -3.79 11.39
CA ALA A 80 -9.21 -3.54 11.12
C ALA A 80 -8.97 -3.02 9.69
N GLN A 81 -9.65 -3.57 8.68
CA GLN A 81 -9.60 -3.03 7.31
C GLN A 81 -10.10 -1.58 7.25
N GLN A 82 -11.24 -1.28 7.89
CA GLN A 82 -11.75 0.09 7.94
C GLN A 82 -10.82 1.04 8.70
N ARG A 83 -10.13 0.56 9.73
CA ARG A 83 -9.10 1.33 10.43
C ARG A 83 -7.90 1.63 9.53
N LEU A 84 -7.46 0.68 8.71
CA LEU A 84 -6.39 0.90 7.73
C LEU A 84 -6.77 2.01 6.74
N ARG A 85 -7.96 1.94 6.14
CA ARG A 85 -8.46 2.96 5.20
C ARG A 85 -8.46 4.36 5.83
N ARG A 86 -8.96 4.49 7.05
CA ARG A 86 -8.93 5.76 7.81
C ARG A 86 -7.51 6.26 8.09
N LEU A 87 -6.54 5.38 8.32
CA LEU A 87 -5.15 5.79 8.52
C LEU A 87 -4.54 6.34 7.24
N ILE A 88 -4.85 5.78 6.07
CA ILE A 88 -4.40 6.31 4.77
C ILE A 88 -4.97 7.71 4.55
N VAL A 89 -6.28 7.89 4.73
CA VAL A 89 -6.94 9.22 4.61
C VAL A 89 -6.38 10.23 5.61
N ARG A 90 -6.17 9.82 6.86
CA ARG A 90 -5.58 10.70 7.88
C ARG A 90 -4.15 11.10 7.51
N HIS A 91 -3.36 10.17 6.98
CA HIS A 91 -2.00 10.47 6.54
C HIS A 91 -2.00 11.49 5.40
N ARG A 92 -2.91 11.36 4.43
CA ARG A 92 -3.10 12.34 3.35
C ARG A 92 -3.31 13.75 3.92
N ALA A 93 -4.33 13.91 4.78
CA ALA A 93 -4.65 15.19 5.39
C ALA A 93 -3.49 15.81 6.18
N LEU A 94 -2.68 14.99 6.86
CA LEU A 94 -1.48 15.46 7.57
C LEU A 94 -0.34 15.85 6.63
N SER A 95 -0.25 15.22 5.46
CA SER A 95 0.78 15.53 4.44
C SER A 95 0.43 16.83 3.71
N ASP A 96 -0.85 17.00 3.37
CA ASP A 96 -1.36 18.21 2.72
C ASP A 96 -1.21 19.45 3.61
N ALA A 97 -1.41 19.30 4.92
CA ALA A 97 -1.25 20.40 5.89
C ALA A 97 0.21 20.79 6.18
N ALA A 98 1.18 19.95 5.78
CA ALA A 98 2.60 20.19 5.99
C ALA A 98 3.30 20.85 4.78
N THR A 99 2.56 21.10 3.71
CA THR A 99 3.02 21.71 2.45
C THR A 99 2.51 23.13 2.34
#